data_AF-A0A7S2MSE4-F1
#
_entry.id   AF-A0A7S2MSE4-F1
#
_cell.length_a   1.000
_cell.length_b   1.000
_cell.length_c   1.000
_cell.angle_alpha   90.00
_cell.angle_beta   90.00
_cell.angle_gamma   90.00
#
_symmetry.space_group_name_H-M   'P 1'
#
loop_
_entity.id
_entity.type
_entity.pdbx_description
1 polymer ?
#
loop_
_entity_poly.entity_id
_entity_poly.type
_entity_poly.pdbx_seq_one_letter_code
_entity_poly.pdbx_strand_id
1 'polypeptide(L)'
;MPVYLRKPATLPCTLPLPALPENFLARPDELASIRQLLISTGGSGITSPTFGRVGLPGMPGLGKSVLLDWALNDPWIHGMVCQDGAILLVLGEERSGKSIQKELLLALGGSDEDEDEVSVRAIRNHLGNRRVLVAMDDLWKREQAETVVAALSGTSASVLISSRDSGLLQTLLGQRSVHRIALMSDE
;
A
#
# COMPACT_ATOMS: atom_id res chain seq x y z
N MET A 1 -14.68 -30.00 18.16
CA MET A 1 -14.01 -29.83 16.85
C MET A 1 -13.06 -28.65 16.97
N PRO A 2 -11.73 -28.85 17.03
CA PRO A 2 -10.82 -27.72 17.05
C PRO A 2 -10.86 -27.04 15.67
N VAL A 3 -11.25 -25.77 15.66
CA VAL A 3 -11.17 -24.92 14.47
C VAL A 3 -9.68 -24.64 14.25
N TYR A 4 -9.05 -25.37 13.33
CA TYR A 4 -7.72 -25.02 12.85
C TYR A 4 -7.85 -23.71 12.07
N LEU A 5 -7.56 -22.58 12.72
CA LEU A 5 -7.25 -21.34 12.02
C LEU A 5 -6.04 -21.64 11.13
N ARG A 6 -6.25 -21.81 9.81
CA ARG A 6 -5.13 -21.79 8.85
C ARG A 6 -4.40 -20.48 9.11
N LYS A 7 -3.15 -20.57 9.57
CA LYS A 7 -2.22 -19.43 9.57
C LYS A 7 -2.28 -18.85 8.15
N PRO A 8 -2.60 -17.57 7.98
CA PRO A 8 -2.76 -17.03 6.65
C PRO A 8 -1.39 -17.11 5.95
N ALA A 9 -1.41 -17.45 4.66
CA ALA A 9 -0.22 -17.78 3.92
C ALA A 9 0.58 -16.49 3.70
N THR A 10 1.74 -16.39 4.37
CA THR A 10 2.73 -15.33 4.15
C THR A 10 3.05 -15.21 2.66
N LEU A 11 3.35 -13.99 2.22
CA LEU A 11 3.77 -13.73 0.84
C LEU A 11 4.87 -14.74 0.42
N PRO A 12 4.71 -15.42 -0.73
CA PRO A 12 5.65 -16.45 -1.18
C PRO A 12 6.98 -15.84 -1.62
N CYS A 13 6.94 -14.58 -2.08
CA CYS A 13 8.12 -13.77 -2.35
C CYS A 13 8.19 -12.66 -1.31
N THR A 14 9.29 -12.59 -0.55
CA THR A 14 9.54 -11.47 0.36
C THR A 14 10.37 -10.44 -0.40
N LEU A 15 9.73 -9.38 -0.87
CA LEU A 15 10.48 -8.21 -1.33
C LEU A 15 11.14 -7.59 -0.09
N PRO A 16 12.45 -7.29 -0.13
CA PRO A 16 13.12 -6.67 1.00
C PRO A 16 12.47 -5.32 1.27
N LEU A 17 12.00 -5.13 2.51
CA LEU A 17 11.52 -3.82 2.94
C LEU A 17 12.71 -2.86 3.06
N PRO A 18 12.52 -1.58 2.73
CA PRO A 18 13.59 -0.59 2.81
C PRO A 18 14.03 -0.40 4.27
N ALA A 19 15.33 -0.24 4.47
CA ALA A 19 15.86 0.19 5.76
C ALA A 19 15.62 1.69 5.95
N LEU A 20 15.38 2.10 7.19
CA LEU A 20 15.27 3.52 7.52
C LEU A 20 16.64 4.22 7.40
N PRO A 21 16.68 5.48 6.94
CA PRO A 21 17.93 6.24 6.85
C PRO A 21 18.53 6.50 8.23
N GLU A 22 19.86 6.64 8.31
CA GLU A 22 20.60 6.81 9.58
C GLU A 22 20.16 8.04 10.38
N ASN A 23 19.76 9.11 9.70
CA ASN A 23 19.28 10.37 10.29
C ASN A 23 17.74 10.46 10.32
N PHE A 24 17.06 9.32 10.46
CA PHE A 24 15.61 9.27 10.57
C PHE A 24 15.09 10.07 11.76
N LEU A 25 14.21 11.04 11.48
CA LEU A 25 13.46 11.79 12.49
C LEU A 25 12.05 11.22 12.60
N ALA A 26 11.74 10.62 13.74
CA ALA A 26 10.44 10.02 13.99
C ALA A 26 9.32 11.08 13.98
N ARG A 27 8.21 10.78 13.30
CA ARG A 27 7.01 11.62 13.24
C ARG A 27 5.79 10.84 13.78
N PRO A 28 5.74 10.55 15.08
CA PRO A 28 4.76 9.61 15.65
C PRO A 28 3.31 9.99 15.36
N ASP A 29 2.99 11.29 15.31
CA ASP A 29 1.64 11.77 15.01
C ASP A 29 1.21 11.49 13.56
N GLU A 30 2.15 11.63 12.61
CA GLU A 30 1.93 11.30 11.20
C GLU A 30 1.73 9.78 11.03
N LEU A 31 2.56 8.97 11.69
CA LEU A 31 2.40 7.51 11.66
C LEU A 31 1.09 7.08 12.33
N ALA A 32 0.71 7.68 13.46
CA ALA A 32 -0.54 7.40 14.13
C ALA A 32 -1.75 7.72 13.23
N SER A 33 -1.68 8.82 12.47
CA SER A 33 -2.71 9.18 11.49
C SER A 33 -2.79 8.16 10.35
N ILE A 34 -1.65 7.73 9.81
CA ILE A 34 -1.60 6.66 8.79
C ILE A 34 -2.22 5.36 9.33
N ARG A 35 -1.84 4.95 10.55
CA ARG A 35 -2.39 3.76 11.22
C ARG A 35 -3.92 3.81 11.30
N GLN A 36 -4.49 4.95 11.73
CA GLN A 36 -5.94 5.12 11.80
C GLN A 36 -6.59 5.04 10.42
N LEU A 37 -6.01 5.69 9.42
CA LEU A 37 -6.56 5.71 8.07
C LEU A 37 -6.46 4.34 7.37
N LEU A 38 -5.44 3.53 7.68
CA LEU A 38 -5.33 2.15 7.21
C LEU A 38 -6.40 1.22 7.83
N ILE A 39 -6.92 1.56 9.01
CA ILE A 39 -7.93 0.77 9.74
C ILE A 39 -9.38 1.28 9.53
N SER A 40 -9.58 2.53 9.08
CA SER A 40 -10.92 3.12 8.91
C SER A 40 -11.46 3.02 7.47
N THR A 41 -12.77 2.91 7.17
CA THR A 41 -13.91 2.15 7.70
C THR A 41 -14.91 2.10 6.53
N GLY A 42 -15.26 0.93 6.02
CA GLY A 42 -16.36 0.79 5.07
C GLY A 42 -17.64 0.38 5.78
N GLY A 43 -18.47 1.37 6.12
CA GLY A 43 -19.91 1.19 6.36
C GLY A 43 -20.33 0.84 7.80
N SER A 44 -21.35 1.57 8.27
CA SER A 44 -22.14 1.27 9.47
C SER A 44 -22.79 -0.11 9.34
N GLY A 45 -22.12 -1.15 9.84
CA GLY A 45 -22.63 -2.52 9.89
C GLY A 45 -21.53 -3.47 10.37
N ILE A 46 -21.87 -4.40 11.26
CA ILE A 46 -20.96 -5.30 12.01
C ILE A 46 -20.17 -6.30 11.14
N THR A 47 -20.06 -6.11 9.83
CA THR A 47 -19.49 -7.12 8.92
C THR A 47 -18.19 -6.64 8.26
N SER A 48 -17.08 -7.01 8.90
CA SER A 48 -15.69 -7.01 8.39
C SER A 48 -14.96 -5.65 8.33
N PRO A 49 -13.71 -5.57 8.87
CA PRO A 49 -12.88 -4.39 8.69
C PRO A 49 -12.57 -4.19 7.21
N THR A 50 -12.93 -3.03 6.66
CA THR A 50 -12.53 -2.63 5.32
C THR A 50 -11.17 -1.97 5.42
N PHE A 51 -10.21 -2.46 4.65
CA PHE A 51 -8.84 -2.00 4.69
C PHE A 51 -8.67 -0.69 3.92
N GLY A 52 -7.99 0.26 4.56
CA GLY A 52 -7.94 1.64 4.14
C GLY A 52 -7.04 1.91 2.94
N ARG A 53 -7.33 3.01 2.26
CA ARG A 53 -6.49 3.60 1.22
C ARG A 53 -5.99 4.93 1.70
N VAL A 54 -4.68 5.13 1.65
CA VAL A 54 -4.03 6.35 2.13
C VAL A 54 -3.14 6.90 1.04
N GLY A 55 -3.39 8.14 0.64
CA GLY A 55 -2.52 8.92 -0.22
C GLY A 55 -1.71 9.92 0.62
N LEU A 56 -0.40 9.97 0.42
CA LEU A 56 0.52 10.92 1.02
C LEU A 56 0.94 11.94 -0.06
N PRO A 57 0.23 13.08 -0.21
CA PRO A 57 0.68 14.19 -1.03
C PRO A 57 1.76 14.98 -0.30
N GLY A 58 2.64 15.63 -1.05
CA GLY A 58 3.54 16.62 -0.48
C GLY A 58 4.63 17.07 -1.44
N MET A 59 5.29 18.18 -1.09
CA MET A 59 6.46 18.67 -1.83
C MET A 59 7.63 17.69 -1.79
N PRO A 60 8.57 17.78 -2.75
CA PRO A 60 9.87 17.11 -2.66
C PRO A 60 10.56 17.44 -1.32
N GLY A 61 11.27 16.47 -0.74
CA GLY A 61 12.03 16.68 0.50
C GLY A 61 11.24 16.58 1.82
N LEU A 62 9.91 16.45 1.79
CA LEU A 62 9.10 16.33 3.03
C LEU A 62 9.20 14.98 3.76
N GLY A 63 9.93 14.01 3.20
CA GLY A 63 10.12 12.69 3.79
C GLY A 63 8.97 11.70 3.54
N LYS A 64 8.22 11.82 2.43
CA LYS A 64 7.11 10.91 2.10
C LYS A 64 7.55 9.46 1.96
N SER A 65 8.61 9.22 1.18
CA SER A 65 9.21 7.89 1.02
C SER A 65 9.67 7.35 2.37
N VAL A 66 10.35 8.19 3.18
CA VAL A 66 10.78 7.81 4.54
C VAL A 66 9.60 7.45 5.45
N LEU A 67 8.49 8.18 5.38
CA LEU A 67 7.28 7.89 6.16
C LEU A 67 6.59 6.61 5.68
N LEU A 68 6.61 6.34 4.37
CA LEU A 68 6.11 5.12 3.76
C LEU A 68 6.98 3.91 4.18
N ASP A 69 8.30 4.04 4.13
CA ASP A 69 9.27 3.05 4.59
C ASP A 69 9.09 2.76 6.08
N TRP A 70 8.86 3.80 6.89
CA TRP A 70 8.60 3.64 8.31
C TRP A 70 7.28 2.91 8.58
N ALA A 71 6.22 3.24 7.85
CA ALA A 71 4.94 2.54 7.94
C ALA A 71 5.06 1.07 7.51
N LEU A 72 5.87 0.78 6.49
CA LEU A 72 6.15 -0.59 6.05
C LEU A 72 6.92 -1.40 7.10
N ASN A 73 7.74 -0.78 7.93
CA ASN A 73 8.49 -1.44 9.00
C ASN A 73 7.76 -1.42 10.36
N ASP A 74 6.56 -0.86 10.44
CA ASP A 74 5.86 -0.66 11.70
C ASP A 74 5.23 -1.97 12.23
N PRO A 75 5.65 -2.48 13.41
CA PRO A 75 5.15 -3.76 13.94
C PRO A 75 3.63 -3.77 14.17
N TRP A 76 3.06 -2.61 14.51
CA TRP A 76 1.61 -2.50 14.71
C TRP A 76 0.85 -2.66 13.39
N ILE A 77 1.33 -2.04 12.29
CA ILE A 77 0.76 -2.23 10.95
C ILE A 77 0.85 -3.70 10.52
N HIS A 78 1.97 -4.38 10.76
CA HIS A 78 2.08 -5.83 10.48
C HIS A 78 1.08 -6.67 11.27
N GLY A 79 0.91 -6.40 12.56
CA GLY A 79 -0.04 -7.15 13.39
C GLY A 79 -1.51 -6.89 13.03
N MET A 80 -1.85 -5.63 12.71
CA MET A 80 -3.23 -5.17 12.59
C MET A 80 -3.73 -5.01 11.17
N VAL A 81 -2.87 -4.81 10.19
CA VAL A 81 -3.22 -4.46 8.80
C VAL A 81 -2.76 -5.55 7.83
N CYS A 82 -1.47 -5.89 7.85
CA CYS A 82 -0.85 -6.75 6.84
C CYS A 82 -0.20 -8.02 7.40
N GLN A 83 -1.04 -8.92 7.94
CA GLN A 83 -0.60 -10.16 8.58
C GLN A 83 0.10 -11.14 7.62
N ASP A 84 -0.17 -11.04 6.32
CA ASP A 84 0.46 -11.87 5.30
C ASP A 84 1.72 -11.23 4.70
N GLY A 85 1.99 -9.96 5.01
CA GLY A 85 3.18 -9.24 4.60
C GLY A 85 2.90 -7.93 3.86
N ALA A 86 3.96 -7.18 3.56
CA ALA A 86 3.89 -5.91 2.87
C ALA A 86 4.74 -5.91 1.59
N ILE A 87 4.34 -5.11 0.60
CA ILE A 87 4.94 -5.00 -0.72
C ILE A 87 5.20 -3.51 -0.99
N LEU A 88 6.43 -3.17 -1.39
CA LEU A 88 6.78 -1.84 -1.89
C LEU A 88 6.93 -1.90 -3.41
N LEU A 89 6.24 -1.00 -4.12
CA LEU A 89 6.36 -0.79 -5.55
C LEU A 89 6.86 0.65 -5.77
N VAL A 90 8.06 0.80 -6.33
CA VAL A 90 8.60 2.12 -6.66
C VAL A 90 8.16 2.49 -8.08
N LEU A 91 7.35 3.55 -8.19
CA LEU A 91 6.76 3.93 -9.47
C LEU A 91 7.73 4.82 -10.26
N GLY A 92 8.05 6.03 -9.80
CA GLY A 92 8.91 6.96 -10.53
C GLY A 92 8.34 7.37 -11.90
N GLU A 93 9.00 8.29 -12.61
CA GLU A 93 8.42 8.91 -13.83
C GLU A 93 8.37 7.97 -15.05
N GLU A 94 9.40 7.14 -15.19
CA GLU A 94 9.68 6.34 -16.39
C GLU A 94 8.97 4.97 -16.41
N ARG A 95 8.43 4.52 -15.27
CA ARG A 95 7.85 3.18 -15.20
C ARG A 95 6.44 3.12 -15.76
N SER A 96 6.17 2.07 -16.52
CA SER A 96 4.84 1.79 -17.06
C SER A 96 3.99 1.03 -16.05
N GLY A 97 2.68 1.26 -16.07
CA GLY A 97 1.72 0.53 -15.24
C GLY A 97 1.78 -0.99 -15.44
N LYS A 98 2.04 -1.46 -16.67
CA LYS A 98 2.24 -2.90 -16.94
C LYS A 98 3.40 -3.48 -16.14
N SER A 99 4.53 -2.77 -16.07
CA SER A 99 5.68 -3.24 -15.31
C SER A 99 5.40 -3.32 -13.80
N ILE A 100 4.62 -2.37 -13.26
CA ILE A 100 4.21 -2.35 -11.86
C ILE A 100 3.23 -3.47 -11.54
N GLN A 101 2.27 -3.74 -12.44
CA GLN A 101 1.34 -4.84 -12.30
C GLN A 101 2.06 -6.20 -12.31
N LYS A 102 3.05 -6.37 -13.18
CA LYS A 102 3.88 -7.58 -13.25
C LYS A 102 4.68 -7.79 -11.95
N GLU A 103 5.32 -6.73 -11.45
CA GLU A 103 6.06 -6.78 -10.19
C GLU A 103 5.17 -7.18 -8.99
N LEU A 104 3.97 -6.61 -8.91
CA LEU A 104 2.98 -7.00 -7.90
C LEU A 104 2.55 -8.47 -8.05
N LEU A 105 2.29 -8.92 -9.27
CA LEU A 105 1.89 -10.30 -9.55
C LEU A 105 2.95 -11.30 -9.10
N LEU A 106 4.22 -11.04 -9.43
CA LEU A 106 5.37 -11.85 -9.00
C LEU A 106 5.51 -11.83 -7.48
N ALA A 107 5.37 -10.67 -6.82
CA ALA A 107 5.42 -10.56 -5.36
C ALA A 107 4.31 -11.39 -4.68
N LEU A 108 3.14 -11.51 -5.33
CA LEU A 108 2.04 -12.34 -4.86
C LEU A 108 2.23 -13.84 -5.14
N GLY A 109 3.23 -14.23 -5.94
CA GLY A 109 3.56 -15.62 -6.29
C GLY A 109 3.09 -16.07 -7.66
N GLY A 110 2.69 -15.15 -8.54
CA GLY A 110 2.47 -15.45 -9.96
C GLY A 110 3.77 -15.71 -10.71
N SER A 111 3.65 -16.08 -11.97
CA SER A 111 4.79 -16.38 -12.85
C SER A 111 4.79 -15.51 -14.10
N ASP A 112 5.91 -15.49 -14.82
CA ASP A 112 6.01 -14.86 -16.14
C ASP A 112 5.09 -15.54 -17.17
N GLU A 113 4.57 -16.74 -16.93
CA GLU A 113 3.61 -17.40 -17.84
C GLU A 113 2.19 -16.82 -17.75
N ASP A 114 1.90 -16.01 -16.72
CA ASP A 114 0.66 -15.23 -16.59
C ASP A 114 0.68 -13.96 -17.49
N GLU A 115 1.62 -13.86 -18.44
CA GLU A 115 2.05 -12.65 -19.17
C GLU A 115 1.05 -12.04 -20.15
N ASP A 116 0.20 -12.85 -20.78
CA ASP A 116 -0.57 -12.38 -21.96
C ASP A 116 -1.59 -11.30 -21.60
N GLU A 117 -2.04 -11.25 -20.34
CA GLU A 117 -2.83 -10.14 -19.81
C GLU A 117 -2.73 -10.09 -18.26
N VAL A 118 -1.69 -9.41 -17.74
CA VAL A 118 -1.69 -9.05 -16.32
C VAL A 118 -2.91 -8.16 -16.06
N SER A 119 -3.95 -8.77 -15.50
CA SER A 119 -5.27 -8.19 -15.37
C SER A 119 -5.62 -8.00 -13.90
N VAL A 120 -6.60 -7.14 -13.65
CA VAL A 120 -7.28 -7.01 -12.35
C VAL A 120 -7.65 -8.39 -11.78
N ARG A 121 -8.08 -9.32 -12.65
CA ARG A 121 -8.48 -10.68 -12.27
C ARG A 121 -7.28 -11.53 -11.85
N ALA A 122 -6.18 -11.50 -12.60
CA ALA A 122 -4.97 -12.26 -12.26
C ALA A 122 -4.41 -11.84 -10.89
N ILE A 123 -4.25 -10.54 -10.66
CA ILE A 123 -3.79 -10.00 -9.37
C ILE A 123 -4.73 -10.41 -8.24
N ARG A 124 -6.05 -10.32 -8.43
CA ARG A 124 -7.04 -10.75 -7.42
C ARG A 124 -6.99 -12.24 -7.11
N ASN A 125 -6.84 -13.09 -8.13
CA ASN A 125 -6.77 -14.53 -7.94
C ASN A 125 -5.56 -14.91 -7.09
N HIS A 126 -4.40 -14.34 -7.41
CA HIS A 126 -3.19 -14.55 -6.64
C HIS A 126 -3.34 -13.96 -5.24
N LEU A 127 -3.79 -12.71 -5.10
CA LEU A 127 -4.02 -12.07 -3.80
C LEU A 127 -4.89 -12.94 -2.87
N GLY A 128 -5.99 -13.49 -3.40
CA GLY A 128 -6.94 -14.28 -2.64
C GLY A 128 -7.51 -13.50 -1.45
N ASN A 129 -7.54 -14.13 -0.28
CA ASN A 129 -8.01 -13.53 0.96
C ASN A 129 -6.88 -12.96 1.83
N ARG A 130 -5.67 -12.81 1.28
CA ARG A 130 -4.51 -12.35 2.04
C ARG A 130 -4.67 -10.90 2.47
N ARG A 131 -4.20 -10.63 3.68
CA ARG A 131 -4.11 -9.33 4.31
C ARG A 131 -2.72 -8.77 4.08
N VAL A 132 -2.58 -8.01 3.00
CA VAL A 132 -1.30 -7.42 2.59
C VAL A 132 -1.39 -5.90 2.57
N LEU A 133 -0.27 -5.23 2.83
CA LEU A 133 -0.13 -3.79 2.59
C LEU A 133 0.66 -3.60 1.30
N VAL A 134 0.05 -2.95 0.30
CA VAL A 134 0.73 -2.57 -0.94
C VAL A 134 1.03 -1.08 -0.87
N ALA A 135 2.31 -0.75 -0.76
CA ALA A 135 2.78 0.61 -0.79
C ALA A 135 3.33 0.96 -2.19
N MET A 136 2.92 2.10 -2.73
CA MET A 136 3.32 2.59 -4.04
C MET A 136 3.99 3.96 -3.89
N ASP A 137 5.31 4.03 -4.10
CA ASP A 137 6.07 5.26 -3.87
C ASP A 137 6.26 6.07 -5.16
N ASP A 138 6.17 7.39 -5.02
CA ASP A 138 6.42 8.40 -6.06
C ASP A 138 5.54 8.19 -7.32
N LEU A 139 4.22 8.25 -7.16
CA LEU A 139 3.26 8.19 -8.27
C LEU A 139 3.31 9.46 -9.14
N TRP A 140 3.52 9.30 -10.45
CA TRP A 140 3.57 10.39 -11.43
C TRP A 140 2.35 10.45 -12.34
N LYS A 141 1.80 9.28 -12.73
CA LYS A 141 0.71 9.15 -13.70
C LYS A 141 -0.32 8.14 -13.21
N ARG A 142 -1.61 8.39 -13.45
CA ARG A 142 -2.71 7.55 -12.92
C ARG A 142 -2.59 6.10 -13.39
N GLU A 143 -2.20 5.95 -14.64
CA GLU A 143 -2.07 4.70 -15.38
C GLU A 143 -1.03 3.76 -14.73
N GLN A 144 -0.11 4.29 -13.91
CA GLN A 144 0.86 3.48 -13.17
C GLN A 144 0.22 2.66 -12.05
N ALA A 145 -0.85 3.16 -11.45
CA ALA A 145 -1.44 2.59 -10.24
C ALA A 145 -2.91 2.16 -10.39
N GLU A 146 -3.63 2.62 -11.42
CA GLU A 146 -5.08 2.39 -11.56
C GLU A 146 -5.47 0.91 -11.54
N THR A 147 -4.76 0.05 -12.27
CA THR A 147 -5.06 -1.39 -12.32
C THR A 147 -4.76 -2.06 -10.98
N VAL A 148 -3.69 -1.65 -10.31
CA VAL A 148 -3.35 -2.13 -8.97
C VAL A 148 -4.44 -1.73 -7.99
N VAL A 149 -4.80 -0.45 -7.94
CA VAL A 149 -5.87 0.06 -7.07
C VAL A 149 -7.20 -0.64 -7.38
N ALA A 150 -7.54 -0.85 -8.65
CA ALA A 150 -8.74 -1.58 -9.06
C ALA A 150 -8.70 -3.03 -8.55
N ALA A 151 -7.58 -3.74 -8.72
CA ALA A 151 -7.40 -5.12 -8.23
C ALA A 151 -7.57 -5.24 -6.71
N LEU A 152 -7.02 -4.28 -5.95
CA LEU A 152 -7.11 -4.26 -4.48
C LEU A 152 -8.45 -3.70 -3.96
N SER A 153 -9.33 -3.22 -4.84
CA SER A 153 -10.65 -2.71 -4.44
C SER A 153 -11.55 -3.83 -3.94
N GLY A 154 -12.11 -3.66 -2.74
CA GLY A 154 -13.04 -4.62 -2.13
C GLY A 154 -12.38 -5.89 -1.59
N THR A 155 -11.05 -5.90 -1.44
CA THR A 155 -10.29 -7.02 -0.88
C THR A 155 -9.82 -6.70 0.54
N SER A 156 -9.13 -7.66 1.17
CA SER A 156 -8.51 -7.47 2.49
C SER A 156 -7.16 -6.74 2.44
N ALA A 157 -6.76 -6.23 1.28
CA ALA A 157 -5.49 -5.53 1.11
C ALA A 157 -5.63 -4.03 1.42
N SER A 158 -4.61 -3.47 2.05
CA SER A 158 -4.50 -2.03 2.27
C SER A 158 -3.58 -1.40 1.24
N VAL A 159 -3.80 -0.11 0.95
CA VAL A 159 -2.99 0.64 -0.02
C VAL A 159 -2.44 1.91 0.61
N LEU A 160 -1.14 2.14 0.46
CA LEU A 160 -0.46 3.38 0.81
C LEU A 160 0.22 3.93 -0.45
N ILE A 161 -0.07 5.17 -0.85
CA ILE A 161 0.49 5.75 -2.07
C ILE A 161 1.15 7.08 -1.75
N SER A 162 2.37 7.31 -2.21
CA SER A 162 3.01 8.62 -2.15
C SER A 162 2.96 9.31 -3.53
N SER A 163 2.73 10.62 -3.54
CA SER A 163 2.81 11.43 -4.77
C SER A 163 3.14 12.89 -4.46
N ARG A 164 3.65 13.59 -5.47
CA ARG A 164 3.80 15.05 -5.43
C ARG A 164 2.50 15.76 -5.80
N ASP A 165 1.64 15.09 -6.56
CA ASP A 165 0.38 15.64 -7.04
C ASP A 165 -0.80 15.13 -6.17
N SER A 166 -1.33 16.04 -5.34
CA SER A 166 -2.50 15.74 -4.51
C SER A 166 -3.78 15.53 -5.32
N GLY A 167 -3.90 16.14 -6.51
CA GLY A 167 -5.04 15.96 -7.41
C GLY A 167 -5.05 14.56 -8.02
N LEU A 168 -3.86 14.02 -8.31
CA LEU A 168 -3.70 12.65 -8.79
C LEU A 168 -4.17 11.64 -7.74
N LEU A 169 -3.74 11.79 -6.48
CA LEU A 169 -4.19 10.94 -5.36
C LEU A 169 -5.69 11.06 -5.10
N GLN A 170 -6.25 12.26 -5.14
CA GLN A 170 -7.69 12.48 -4.97
C GLN A 170 -8.50 11.80 -6.07
N THR A 171 -8.02 11.85 -7.32
CA THR A 171 -8.72 11.21 -8.45
C THR A 171 -8.63 9.69 -8.36
N LEU A 172 -7.51 9.16 -7.87
CA LEU A 172 -7.26 7.71 -7.80
C LEU A 172 -7.92 7.04 -6.58
N LEU A 173 -7.88 7.69 -5.41
CA LEU A 173 -8.32 7.11 -4.13
C LEU A 173 -9.60 7.75 -3.57
N GLY A 174 -9.99 8.92 -4.08
CA GLY A 174 -11.04 9.75 -3.49
C GLY A 174 -10.51 10.71 -2.43
N GLN A 175 -11.23 11.82 -2.22
CA GLN A 175 -10.76 12.92 -1.34
C GLN A 175 -10.57 12.53 0.12
N ARG A 176 -11.40 11.62 0.65
CA ARG A 176 -11.36 11.19 2.06
C ARG A 176 -10.17 10.28 2.40
N SER A 177 -9.45 9.82 1.39
CA SER A 177 -8.32 8.89 1.51
C SER A 177 -6.96 9.59 1.43
N VAL A 178 -6.91 10.93 1.42
CA VAL A 178 -5.66 11.69 1.24
C VAL A 178 -5.24 12.35 2.55
N HIS A 179 -4.10 11.92 3.09
CA HIS A 179 -3.49 12.41 4.33
C HIS A 179 -2.36 13.39 4.06
N ARG A 180 -2.61 14.69 4.23
CA ARG A 180 -1.60 15.72 4.00
C ARG A 180 -0.56 15.72 5.13
N ILE A 181 0.70 15.53 4.76
CA ILE A 181 1.83 15.66 5.69
C ILE A 181 2.09 17.13 5.97
N ALA A 182 2.23 17.49 7.25
CA ALA A 182 2.56 18.85 7.65
C ALA A 182 4.03 19.19 7.40
N LEU A 183 4.33 20.48 7.19
CA LEU A 183 5.70 20.98 7.22
C LEU A 183 6.27 20.80 8.64
N MET A 184 7.55 20.43 8.74
CA MET A 184 8.26 20.53 10.00
C MET A 184 8.27 22.00 10.40
N SER A 185 7.73 22.31 11.57
CA SER A 185 7.96 23.62 12.17
C SER A 185 9.38 23.58 12.71
N ASP A 186 10.24 24.49 12.27
CA ASP A 186 11.51 24.78 12.94
C ASP A 186 11.15 25.26 14.36
N GLU A 187 11.50 24.47 15.39
CA GLU A 187 11.68 24.97 16.76
C GLU A 187 13.16 25.22 17.02
#